data_AF-A0A524A1V5-F1
#
_entry.id   AF-A0A524A1V5-F1
#
_cell.length_a   1.000
_cell.length_b   1.000
_cell.length_c   1.000
_cell.angle_alpha   90.00
_cell.angle_beta   90.00
_cell.angle_gamma   90.00
#
_symmetry.space_group_name_H-M   'P 1'
#
loop_
_entity.id
_entity.type
_entity.pdbx_description
1 polymer ?
#
loop_
_entity_poly.entity_id
_entity_poly.type
_entity_poly.pdbx_seq_one_letter_code
_entity_poly.pdbx_strand_id
1 'polypeptide(L)'
;MKFELGEDYALRLDAEDPLAGYKDRFYHLPGKIYMDGNSLGLLSRDAEESLLQILEEWKTLGIGGWSGGEIPWITYAERLGAMEAGIVGAEPEEIVVCGGTTINLHALVATFYQPDGKRKKILADEMNFPSDLYALAAQVRLIGGDPEED
;
A
#
# COMPACT_ATOMS: atom_id res chain seq x y z
N MET A 1 -2.38 32.35 4.81
CA MET A 1 -1.74 32.28 6.14
C MET A 1 -0.34 32.87 6.02
N LYS A 2 0.14 33.66 6.99
CA LYS A 2 1.49 34.24 6.98
C LYS A 2 2.40 33.36 7.84
N PHE A 3 3.49 32.86 7.25
CA PHE A 3 4.47 32.04 7.94
C PHE A 3 5.34 32.87 8.90
N GLU A 4 5.66 32.32 10.07
CA GLU A 4 6.52 32.94 11.09
C GLU A 4 7.53 31.88 11.61
N LEU A 5 8.72 32.31 12.02
CA LEU A 5 9.73 31.42 12.61
C LEU A 5 9.56 31.38 14.14
N GLY A 6 9.80 30.22 14.76
CA GLY A 6 9.85 30.06 16.22
C GLY A 6 8.91 28.99 16.78
N GLU A 7 9.13 28.61 18.04
CA GLU A 7 8.35 27.58 18.74
C GLU A 7 6.87 27.98 18.92
N ASP A 8 6.60 29.23 19.30
CA ASP A 8 5.24 29.75 19.48
C ASP A 8 4.37 29.60 18.22
N TYR A 9 4.99 29.76 17.04
CA TYR A 9 4.30 29.59 15.77
C TYR A 9 3.91 28.11 15.55
N ALA A 10 4.84 27.19 15.81
CA ALA A 10 4.58 25.75 15.69
C ALA A 10 3.50 25.28 16.68
N LEU A 11 3.58 25.70 17.96
CA LEU A 11 2.59 25.36 18.98
C LEU A 11 1.18 25.87 18.61
N ARG A 12 1.09 27.04 17.99
CA ARG A 12 -0.20 27.55 17.48
C ARG A 12 -0.75 26.69 16.34
N LEU A 13 0.11 26.28 15.39
CA LEU A 13 -0.32 25.38 14.31
C LEU A 13 -0.77 24.02 14.85
N ASP A 14 -0.08 23.45 15.83
CA ASP A 14 -0.48 22.20 16.47
C ASP A 14 -1.84 22.33 17.18
N ALA A 15 -2.10 23.47 17.85
CA ALA A 15 -3.37 23.71 18.53
C ALA A 15 -4.56 23.94 17.57
N GLU A 16 -4.28 24.42 16.37
CA GLU A 16 -5.28 24.69 15.32
C GLU A 16 -5.48 23.51 14.35
N ASP A 17 -4.65 22.46 14.42
CA ASP A 17 -4.72 21.31 13.52
C ASP A 17 -5.98 20.46 13.79
N PRO A 18 -6.95 20.42 12.84
CA PRO A 18 -8.15 19.60 13.00
C PRO A 18 -7.85 18.09 12.98
N LEU A 19 -6.64 17.69 12.56
CA LEU A 19 -6.20 16.30 12.49
C LEU A 19 -5.37 15.89 13.70
N ALA A 20 -5.10 16.78 14.66
CA ALA A 20 -4.21 16.51 15.80
C ALA A 20 -4.57 15.21 16.56
N GLY A 21 -5.87 14.91 16.67
CA GLY A 21 -6.36 13.69 17.35
C GLY A 21 -5.99 12.37 16.65
N TYR A 22 -5.65 12.37 15.36
CA TYR A 22 -5.18 11.14 14.68
C TYR A 22 -3.85 10.65 15.23
N LYS A 23 -3.03 11.55 15.79
CA LYS A 23 -1.75 11.21 16.41
C LYS A 23 -1.90 10.13 17.48
N ASP A 24 -2.97 10.20 18.28
CA ASP A 24 -3.21 9.28 19.40
C ASP A 24 -3.53 7.83 18.97
N ARG A 25 -3.86 7.63 17.68
CA ARG A 25 -4.10 6.31 17.09
C ARG A 25 -2.83 5.53 16.79
N PHE A 26 -1.65 6.15 16.92
CA PHE A 26 -0.37 5.53 16.60
C PHE A 26 0.50 5.31 17.84
N TYR A 27 1.34 4.29 17.77
CA TYR A 27 2.40 4.08 18.75
C TYR A 27 3.55 5.05 18.50
N HIS A 28 3.85 5.88 19.50
CA HIS A 28 4.97 6.82 19.44
C HIS A 28 6.28 6.19 19.89
N LEU A 29 7.38 6.68 19.34
CA LEU A 29 8.73 6.34 19.75
C LEU A 29 9.24 7.39 20.75
N PRO A 30 9.36 7.06 22.06
CA PRO A 30 9.77 8.05 23.06
C PRO A 30 11.12 8.70 22.72
N GLY A 31 11.18 10.03 22.83
CA GLY A 31 12.40 10.80 22.59
C GLY A 31 12.84 10.86 21.11
N LYS A 32 12.00 10.46 20.16
CA LYS A 32 12.31 10.52 18.72
C LYS A 32 11.34 11.39 17.96
N ILE A 33 11.87 12.13 17.00
CA ILE A 33 11.10 12.76 15.93
C ILE A 33 11.17 11.80 14.74
N TYR A 34 10.08 11.08 14.48
CA TYR A 34 10.04 10.07 13.43
C TYR A 34 9.63 10.69 12.09
N MET A 35 10.62 10.90 11.21
CA MET A 35 10.46 11.57 9.91
C MET A 35 10.71 10.63 8.72
N ASP A 36 10.46 9.33 8.90
CA ASP A 36 10.68 8.29 7.87
C ASP A 36 9.42 7.43 7.63
N GLY A 37 8.25 8.04 7.87
CA GLY A 37 6.94 7.40 7.66
C GLY A 37 6.65 7.05 6.20
N ASN A 38 7.37 7.68 5.26
CA ASN A 38 7.34 7.37 3.83
C ASN A 38 7.98 6.01 3.50
N SER A 39 8.92 5.53 4.33
CA SER A 39 9.51 4.20 4.16
C SER A 39 8.75 3.16 4.97
N LEU A 40 8.44 3.46 6.24
CA LEU A 40 7.67 2.58 7.11
C LEU A 40 6.77 3.39 8.03
N GLY A 41 5.46 3.21 7.90
CA GLY A 41 4.50 3.85 8.81
C GLY A 41 4.68 3.39 10.27
N LEU A 42 4.38 4.27 11.22
CA LEU A 42 4.23 3.85 12.61
C LEU A 42 3.08 2.84 12.74
N LEU A 43 3.23 1.88 13.64
CA LEU A 43 2.14 0.95 13.95
C LEU A 43 0.95 1.74 14.52
N SER A 44 -0.23 1.55 13.92
CA SER A 44 -1.48 2.05 14.50
C SER A 44 -2.06 1.05 15.48
N ARG A 45 -2.79 1.54 16.47
CA ARG A 45 -3.55 0.73 17.43
C ARG A 45 -4.62 -0.09 16.71
N ASP A 46 -5.26 0.51 15.71
CA ASP A 46 -6.29 -0.15 14.90
C ASP A 46 -5.73 -1.36 14.11
N ALA A 47 -4.50 -1.24 13.59
CA ALA A 47 -3.86 -2.34 12.87
C ALA A 47 -3.48 -3.49 13.81
N GLU A 48 -2.99 -3.17 15.01
CA GLU A 48 -2.72 -4.18 16.04
C GLU A 48 -4.01 -4.90 16.47
N GLU A 49 -5.08 -4.16 16.76
CA GLU A 49 -6.37 -4.72 17.15
C GLU A 49 -6.94 -5.64 16.06
N SER A 50 -6.94 -5.18 14.81
CA SER A 50 -7.39 -5.97 13.66
C SER A 50 -6.61 -7.27 13.50
N LEU A 51 -5.28 -7.23 13.68
CA LEU A 51 -4.44 -8.42 13.62
C LEU A 51 -4.76 -9.40 14.76
N LEU A 52 -4.86 -8.91 15.99
CA LEU A 52 -5.16 -9.73 17.16
C LEU A 52 -6.55 -10.37 17.06
N GLN A 53 -7.52 -9.68 16.47
CA GLN A 53 -8.83 -10.21 16.17
C GLN A 53 -8.76 -11.40 15.21
N ILE A 54 -8.09 -11.26 14.05
CA ILE A 54 -7.95 -12.36 13.08
C ILE A 54 -7.23 -13.56 13.70
N LEU A 55 -6.23 -13.33 14.55
CA LEU A 55 -5.57 -14.41 15.29
C LEU A 55 -6.53 -15.14 16.23
N GLU A 56 -7.45 -14.43 16.89
CA GLU A 56 -8.45 -15.05 17.76
C GLU A 56 -9.52 -15.80 16.98
N GLU A 57 -10.00 -15.24 15.88
CA GLU A 57 -10.91 -15.91 14.94
C GLU A 57 -10.29 -17.21 14.43
N TRP A 58 -8.99 -17.19 14.08
CA TRP A 58 -8.33 -18.39 13.58
C TRP A 58 -8.26 -19.50 14.63
N LYS A 59 -7.94 -19.17 15.89
CA LYS A 59 -7.93 -20.15 17.00
C LYS A 59 -9.28 -20.81 17.21
N THR A 60 -10.37 -20.06 17.04
CA THR A 60 -11.72 -20.47 17.44
C THR A 60 -12.53 -21.04 16.28
N LEU A 61 -12.34 -20.54 15.06
CA LEU A 61 -13.14 -20.91 13.88
C LEU A 61 -12.41 -21.88 12.94
N GLY A 62 -11.07 -21.87 12.90
CA GLY A 62 -10.30 -22.65 11.92
C GLY A 62 -10.75 -22.37 10.49
N ILE A 63 -11.05 -23.41 9.71
CA ILE A 63 -11.57 -23.28 8.33
C ILE A 63 -12.89 -22.49 8.27
N GLY A 64 -13.67 -22.47 9.35
CA GLY A 64 -14.92 -21.72 9.44
C GLY A 64 -14.74 -20.21 9.30
N GLY A 65 -13.53 -19.67 9.52
CA GLY A 65 -13.27 -18.24 9.39
C GLY A 65 -13.46 -17.70 7.97
N TRP A 66 -13.32 -18.53 6.94
CA TRP A 66 -13.56 -18.13 5.55
C TRP A 66 -14.94 -17.50 5.32
N SER A 67 -15.97 -18.02 6.00
CA SER A 67 -17.34 -17.52 5.91
C SER A 67 -17.89 -16.96 7.22
N GLY A 68 -17.26 -17.28 8.36
CA GLY A 68 -17.78 -17.01 9.70
C GLY A 68 -16.93 -16.11 10.59
N GLY A 69 -15.81 -15.56 10.08
CA GLY A 69 -15.12 -14.44 10.76
C GLY A 69 -16.03 -13.22 10.86
N GLU A 70 -15.75 -12.28 11.77
CA GLU A 70 -16.54 -11.05 11.88
C GLU A 70 -16.59 -10.31 10.55
N ILE A 71 -15.46 -10.30 9.84
CA ILE A 71 -15.39 -10.07 8.42
C ILE A 71 -15.01 -11.41 7.76
N PRO A 72 -15.86 -12.00 6.91
CA PRO A 72 -15.53 -13.22 6.19
C PRO A 72 -14.20 -13.10 5.45
N TRP A 73 -13.26 -14.00 5.72
CA TRP A 73 -11.92 -13.88 5.13
C TRP A 73 -11.93 -13.98 3.60
N ILE A 74 -12.96 -14.61 3.03
CA ILE A 74 -13.11 -14.79 1.58
C ILE A 74 -13.29 -13.48 0.81
N THR A 75 -13.81 -12.43 1.44
CA THR A 75 -14.04 -11.11 0.81
C THR A 75 -13.14 -10.02 1.37
N TYR A 76 -12.12 -10.38 2.16
CA TYR A 76 -11.32 -9.43 2.91
C TYR A 76 -10.51 -8.51 1.99
N ALA A 77 -9.92 -9.07 0.93
CA ALA A 77 -9.09 -8.35 -0.02
C ALA A 77 -9.88 -7.30 -0.81
N GLU A 78 -11.08 -7.65 -1.29
CA GLU A 78 -11.99 -6.76 -2.01
C GLU A 78 -12.55 -5.69 -1.07
N ARG A 79 -12.88 -6.05 0.17
CA ARG A 79 -13.34 -5.09 1.18
C ARG A 79 -12.28 -4.03 1.47
N LEU A 80 -11.03 -4.44 1.65
CA LEU A 80 -9.92 -3.50 1.84
C LEU A 80 -9.72 -2.62 0.61
N GLY A 81 -9.81 -3.20 -0.60
CA GLY A 81 -9.75 -2.44 -1.85
C GLY A 81 -10.84 -1.37 -1.94
N ALA A 82 -12.08 -1.72 -1.61
CA ALA A 82 -13.20 -0.78 -1.57
C ALA A 82 -12.99 0.37 -0.56
N MET A 83 -12.31 0.12 0.56
CA MET A 83 -11.97 1.15 1.54
C MET A 83 -10.88 2.11 1.03
N GLU A 84 -9.98 1.65 0.15
CA GLU A 84 -8.89 2.45 -0.43
C GLU A 84 -9.31 3.19 -1.71
N ALA A 85 -10.45 2.85 -2.32
CA ALA A 85 -10.95 3.43 -3.57
C ALA A 85 -10.95 4.96 -3.60
N GLY A 86 -11.43 5.59 -2.52
CA GLY A 86 -11.45 7.05 -2.40
C GLY A 86 -10.07 7.72 -2.31
N ILE A 87 -9.02 6.98 -1.92
CA ILE A 87 -7.65 7.50 -1.79
C ILE A 87 -7.00 7.65 -3.18
N VAL A 88 -7.26 6.69 -4.07
CA VAL A 88 -6.67 6.65 -5.42
C VAL A 88 -7.62 7.13 -6.52
N GLY A 89 -8.88 7.40 -6.20
CA GLY A 89 -9.89 7.92 -7.13
C GLY A 89 -10.43 6.86 -8.10
N ALA A 90 -10.56 5.62 -7.64
CA ALA A 90 -11.12 4.50 -8.42
C ALA A 90 -12.50 4.10 -7.87
N GLU A 91 -13.23 3.25 -8.61
CA GLU A 91 -14.43 2.60 -8.11
C GLU A 91 -14.07 1.41 -7.19
N PRO A 92 -14.94 1.03 -6.23
CA PRO A 92 -14.67 -0.08 -5.30
C PRO A 92 -14.31 -1.40 -5.98
N GLU A 93 -14.88 -1.67 -7.15
CA GLU A 93 -14.64 -2.90 -7.93
C GLU A 93 -13.33 -2.88 -8.73
N GLU A 94 -12.63 -1.74 -8.80
CA GLU A 94 -11.38 -1.58 -9.53
C GLU A 94 -10.13 -1.86 -8.68
N ILE A 95 -10.30 -2.11 -7.37
CA ILE A 95 -9.20 -2.30 -6.42
C ILE A 95 -9.35 -3.59 -5.63
N VAL A 96 -8.23 -4.29 -5.46
CA VAL A 96 -8.09 -5.40 -4.50
C VAL A 96 -6.76 -5.24 -3.75
N VAL A 97 -6.78 -5.38 -2.43
CA VAL A 97 -5.55 -5.38 -1.62
C VAL A 97 -4.99 -6.79 -1.57
N CYS A 98 -3.87 -7.02 -2.25
CA CYS A 98 -3.24 -8.33 -2.32
C CYS A 98 -1.72 -8.25 -2.49
N GLY A 99 -1.03 -9.33 -2.08
CA GLY A 99 0.40 -9.51 -2.34
C GLY A 99 1.28 -8.36 -1.85
N GLY A 100 2.24 -7.97 -2.69
CA GLY A 100 3.07 -6.79 -2.50
C GLY A 100 3.30 -6.11 -3.83
N THR A 101 3.75 -4.85 -3.80
CA THR A 101 3.85 -3.97 -4.99
C THR A 101 4.53 -4.64 -6.19
N THR A 102 5.71 -5.23 -6.01
CA THR A 102 6.46 -5.87 -7.10
C THR A 102 5.73 -7.10 -7.66
N ILE A 103 5.07 -7.90 -6.82
CA ILE A 103 4.30 -9.07 -7.25
C ILE A 103 3.08 -8.62 -8.07
N ASN A 104 2.39 -7.58 -7.62
CA ASN A 104 1.23 -7.03 -8.33
C ASN A 104 1.67 -6.43 -9.68
N LEU A 105 2.82 -5.76 -9.73
CA LEU A 105 3.40 -5.27 -10.98
C LEU A 105 3.70 -6.43 -11.94
N HIS A 106 4.27 -7.53 -11.45
CA HIS A 106 4.46 -8.73 -12.27
C HIS A 106 3.13 -9.26 -12.84
N ALA A 107 2.09 -9.37 -12.01
CA ALA A 107 0.78 -9.88 -12.45
C ALA A 107 0.13 -8.96 -13.49
N LEU A 108 0.20 -7.64 -13.29
CA LEU A 108 -0.33 -6.66 -14.22
C LEU A 108 0.41 -6.72 -15.56
N VAL A 109 1.74 -6.68 -15.53
CA VAL A 109 2.55 -6.71 -16.75
C VAL A 109 2.37 -8.05 -17.48
N ALA A 110 2.39 -9.20 -16.80
CA ALA A 110 2.12 -10.49 -17.42
C ALA A 110 0.75 -10.56 -18.12
N THR A 111 -0.23 -9.80 -17.64
CA THR A 111 -1.60 -9.76 -18.18
C THR A 111 -1.72 -8.81 -19.36
N PHE A 112 -1.20 -7.59 -19.22
CA PHE A 112 -1.40 -6.49 -20.17
C PHE A 112 -0.30 -6.37 -21.22
N TYR A 113 0.92 -6.82 -20.93
CA TYR A 113 2.03 -6.76 -21.87
C TYR A 113 1.94 -7.91 -22.88
N GLN A 114 1.33 -7.61 -24.03
CA GLN A 114 1.13 -8.54 -25.14
C GLN A 114 1.85 -7.96 -26.37
N PRO A 115 3.18 -8.12 -26.48
CA PRO A 115 3.93 -7.49 -27.55
C PRO A 115 3.54 -8.06 -28.92
N ASP A 116 3.31 -7.17 -29.88
CA ASP A 116 2.95 -7.53 -31.26
C ASP A 116 3.67 -6.65 -32.29
N GLY A 117 4.34 -7.30 -33.23
CA GLY A 117 5.15 -6.67 -34.27
C GLY A 117 6.16 -5.67 -33.72
N LYS A 118 5.88 -4.37 -33.90
CA LYS A 118 6.75 -3.27 -33.45
C LYS A 118 6.42 -2.75 -32.05
N ARG A 119 5.25 -3.11 -31.48
CA ARG A 119 4.81 -2.68 -30.15
C ARG A 119 5.30 -3.67 -29.10
N LYS A 120 6.59 -3.58 -28.78
CA LYS A 120 7.25 -4.43 -27.77
C LYS A 120 7.82 -3.63 -26.58
N LYS A 121 8.06 -2.33 -26.76
CA LYS A 121 8.71 -1.51 -25.73
C LYS A 121 7.82 -1.20 -24.54
N ILE A 122 8.36 -1.42 -23.34
CA ILE A 122 7.86 -0.87 -22.09
C ILE A 122 8.67 0.38 -21.76
N LEU A 123 8.00 1.51 -21.55
CA LEU A 123 8.66 2.76 -21.15
C LEU A 123 8.69 2.85 -19.62
N ALA A 124 9.88 3.03 -19.05
CA ALA A 124 10.10 3.27 -17.63
C ALA A 124 11.18 4.36 -17.44
N ASP A 125 11.19 5.00 -16.28
CA ASP A 125 12.19 6.02 -15.90
C ASP A 125 13.30 5.36 -15.08
N GLU A 126 14.56 5.77 -15.28
CA GLU A 126 15.70 5.31 -14.48
C GLU A 126 15.56 5.66 -12.99
N MET A 127 14.77 6.69 -12.67
CA MET A 127 14.43 7.09 -11.30
C MET A 127 13.30 6.24 -10.68
N ASN A 128 12.66 5.34 -11.44
CA ASN A 128 11.72 4.39 -10.84
C ASN A 128 12.44 3.46 -9.86
N PHE A 129 11.68 2.95 -8.90
CA PHE A 129 12.25 2.14 -7.84
C PHE A 129 12.87 0.85 -8.44
N PRO A 130 14.04 0.37 -7.95
CA PRO A 130 14.76 -0.71 -8.61
C PRO A 130 13.94 -1.98 -8.83
N SER A 131 13.05 -2.34 -7.90
CA SER A 131 12.21 -3.54 -8.05
C SER A 131 11.26 -3.47 -9.24
N ASP A 132 10.84 -2.26 -9.62
CA ASP A 132 9.91 -2.03 -10.70
C ASP A 132 10.61 -2.31 -12.02
N LEU A 133 11.81 -1.74 -12.20
CA LEU A 133 12.67 -1.99 -13.35
C LEU A 133 13.04 -3.48 -13.47
N TYR A 134 13.33 -4.14 -12.34
CA TYR A 134 13.62 -5.58 -12.34
C TYR A 134 12.41 -6.41 -12.73
N ALA A 135 11.21 -6.06 -12.27
CA ALA A 135 9.98 -6.75 -12.64
C ALA A 135 9.68 -6.61 -14.14
N LEU A 136 9.80 -5.40 -14.68
CA LEU A 136 9.61 -5.14 -16.11
C LEU A 136 10.62 -5.91 -16.96
N ALA A 137 11.90 -5.83 -16.63
CA ALA A 137 12.96 -6.55 -17.33
C ALA A 137 12.78 -8.08 -17.23
N ALA A 138 12.33 -8.59 -16.09
CA ALA A 138 12.03 -10.01 -15.95
C ALA A 138 10.86 -10.45 -16.83
N GLN A 139 9.81 -9.63 -16.97
CA GLN A 139 8.67 -9.94 -17.85
C GLN A 139 9.07 -10.00 -19.33
N VAL A 140 9.91 -9.07 -19.79
CA VAL A 140 10.46 -9.10 -21.15
C VAL A 140 11.30 -10.38 -21.38
N ARG A 141 12.16 -10.74 -20.42
CA ARG A 141 12.96 -11.98 -20.51
C ARG A 141 12.11 -13.26 -20.50
N LEU A 142 11.01 -13.29 -19.74
CA LEU A 142 10.15 -14.48 -19.62
C LEU A 142 9.50 -14.89 -20.95
N ILE A 143 9.26 -13.93 -21.83
CA ILE A 143 8.72 -14.17 -23.18
C ILE A 143 9.82 -14.28 -24.26
N GLY A 144 11.09 -14.30 -23.85
CA GLY A 144 12.26 -14.46 -24.74
C GLY A 144 12.79 -13.17 -25.36
N GLY A 145 12.38 -11.99 -24.90
CA GLY A 145 12.91 -10.70 -25.34
C GLY A 145 14.16 -10.24 -24.57
N ASP A 146 14.79 -9.18 -25.07
CA ASP A 146 15.92 -8.49 -24.45
C ASP A 146 15.49 -7.12 -23.87
N PRO A 147 15.49 -6.90 -22.55
CA PRO A 147 15.04 -5.65 -21.92
C PRO A 147 15.76 -4.37 -22.36
N GLU A 148 16.97 -4.48 -22.94
CA GLU A 148 17.71 -3.32 -23.44
C GLU A 148 17.22 -2.87 -24.84
N GLU A 149 16.54 -3.77 -25.58
CA GLU A 149 16.16 -3.57 -26.99
C GLU A 149 14.65 -3.65 -27.24
N ASP A 150 13.97 -4.53 -26.50
CA ASP A 150 12.57 -4.96 -26.66
C ASP A 150 11.64 -4.31 -25.65
#